data_AF-A0A7Y2PGZ4-F1
#
_entry.id   AF-A0A7Y2PGZ4-F1
#
_cell.length_a   1.000
_cell.length_b   1.000
_cell.length_c   1.000
_cell.angle_alpha   90.00
_cell.angle_beta   90.00
_cell.angle_gamma   90.00
#
_symmetry.space_group_name_H-M   'P 1'
#
loop_
_entity.id
_entity.type
_entity.pdbx_description
1 polymer ?
#
loop_
_entity_poly.entity_id
_entity_poly.type
_entity_poly.pdbx_seq_one_letter_code
_entity_poly.pdbx_strand_id
1 'polypeptide(L)'
;LAGKDTDYHRRDLWESIETGDYPEWEFGVQIISEEDEHKFEFDILDPTKLIPEELVPITPLGKMVLNRNPDNFFAETEQVAFCPGHIVPGIDFSNDPLLQGRLFSYTDTQISRLGGPNFHEIPINRPVAPFHNNQRDAQHRSTINKGRASYEPNSIDAGWPKETPPAAHDGGFESYPERIDANKIRQRSESFSDHFSQARLFFRSMSKHEQEHIIAAYSFELGKVERVPIRERQVNEILANIDLELARRVAENLGLPAPKSGTQAERKTSVSRSPALSQANLLPGNIKTRKVAILAANGVDGAAIDALKKALANEGAHAKLLGPTSAPVKTADGKLLPVDASMEGMPSVAFDAVYVPGGAASIKTLSTDGVALHYLLEAYKHLKAIALHGEARQLLDVLHLQADEGLLAIKDGKDLKAFFAAIGQHRVWAREPKAKAVPA
;
A
#
# COMPACT_ATOMS: atom_id res chain seq x y z
N LEU A 1 13.48 -4.96 -5.60
CA LEU A 1 12.96 -3.60 -5.85
C LEU A 1 13.65 -2.53 -5.02
N ALA A 2 13.65 -2.62 -3.68
CA ALA A 2 14.25 -1.59 -2.80
C ALA A 2 15.74 -1.24 -3.07
N GLY A 3 16.53 -2.16 -3.65
CA GLY A 3 17.90 -1.87 -4.10
C GLY A 3 18.03 -1.46 -5.57
N LYS A 4 16.95 -1.51 -6.36
CA LYS A 4 16.92 -1.21 -7.79
C LYS A 4 16.27 0.13 -8.11
N ASP A 5 15.23 0.50 -7.36
CA ASP A 5 14.62 1.83 -7.37
C ASP A 5 14.12 2.15 -5.96
N THR A 6 14.86 3.00 -5.24
CA THR A 6 14.52 3.44 -3.88
C THR A 6 13.32 4.39 -3.86
N ASP A 7 12.97 4.96 -5.02
CA ASP A 7 11.91 5.95 -5.17
C ASP A 7 10.68 5.37 -5.89
N TYR A 8 10.57 4.05 -6.04
CA TYR A 8 9.54 3.42 -6.88
C TYR A 8 8.12 3.93 -6.61
N HIS A 9 7.63 3.88 -5.36
CA HIS A 9 6.28 4.38 -5.04
C HIS A 9 6.14 5.90 -5.23
N ARG A 10 7.20 6.67 -4.95
CA ARG A 10 7.20 8.13 -5.14
C ARG A 10 7.08 8.47 -6.63
N ARG A 11 7.88 7.80 -7.46
CA ARG A 11 7.88 7.93 -8.91
C ARG A 11 6.55 7.46 -9.49
N ASP A 12 6.05 6.31 -9.06
CA ASP A 12 4.81 5.73 -9.55
C ASP A 12 3.60 6.64 -9.27
N LEU A 13 3.48 7.17 -8.05
CA LEU A 13 2.45 8.15 -7.70
C LEU A 13 2.56 9.41 -8.55
N TRP A 14 3.77 9.95 -8.69
CA TRP A 14 4.02 11.17 -9.46
C TRP A 14 3.67 10.99 -10.94
N GLU A 15 4.17 9.93 -11.56
CA GLU A 15 3.91 9.58 -12.96
C GLU A 15 2.43 9.32 -13.21
N SER A 16 1.75 8.61 -12.30
CA SER A 16 0.31 8.33 -12.43
C SER A 16 -0.50 9.63 -12.50
N ILE A 17 -0.14 10.63 -11.69
CA ILE A 17 -0.78 11.95 -11.76
C ILE A 17 -0.45 12.69 -13.07
N GLU A 18 0.80 12.63 -13.55
CA GLU A 18 1.20 13.26 -14.81
C GLU A 18 0.54 12.62 -16.04
N THR A 19 0.26 11.32 -16.01
CA THR A 19 -0.40 10.60 -17.11
C THR A 19 -1.93 10.65 -17.04
N GLY A 20 -2.50 11.30 -16.01
CA GLY A 20 -3.96 11.39 -15.80
C GLY A 20 -4.58 10.12 -15.20
N ASP A 21 -3.76 9.17 -14.74
CA ASP A 21 -4.16 8.00 -13.97
C ASP A 21 -4.31 8.36 -12.49
N TYR A 22 -5.18 9.32 -12.21
CA TYR A 22 -5.35 9.87 -10.88
C TYR A 22 -5.68 8.78 -9.85
N PRO A 23 -4.90 8.66 -8.77
CA PRO A 23 -5.25 7.79 -7.66
C PRO A 23 -6.57 8.24 -7.01
N GLU A 24 -7.44 7.26 -6.76
CA GLU A 24 -8.78 7.47 -6.19
C GLU A 24 -8.99 6.60 -4.94
N TRP A 25 -9.65 7.16 -3.94
CA TRP A 25 -10.08 6.44 -2.73
C TRP A 25 -11.53 6.77 -2.42
N GLU A 26 -12.33 5.75 -2.13
CA GLU A 26 -13.66 5.93 -1.53
C GLU A 26 -13.49 6.08 -0.02
N PHE A 27 -13.99 7.18 0.54
CA PHE A 27 -14.08 7.39 1.98
C PHE A 27 -15.37 6.76 2.49
N GLY A 28 -15.23 5.85 3.44
CA GLY A 28 -16.35 5.21 4.12
C GLY A 28 -16.11 5.13 5.63
N VAL A 29 -17.20 4.96 6.38
CA VAL A 29 -17.20 4.89 7.84
C VAL A 29 -17.95 3.66 8.33
N GLN A 30 -17.49 3.06 9.43
CA GLN A 30 -18.29 2.12 10.21
C GLN A 30 -19.02 2.92 11.28
N ILE A 31 -20.33 2.72 11.41
CA ILE A 31 -21.20 3.48 12.32
C ILE A 31 -21.72 2.52 13.38
N ILE A 32 -21.41 2.84 14.64
CA ILE A 32 -21.86 2.11 15.82
C ILE A 32 -22.62 3.09 16.70
N SER A 33 -23.83 2.73 17.10
CA SER A 33 -24.61 3.54 18.04
C SER A 33 -23.96 3.51 19.43
N GLU A 34 -24.09 4.59 20.20
CA GLU A 34 -23.51 4.68 21.55
C GLU A 34 -23.97 3.53 22.46
N GLU A 35 -25.25 3.13 22.38
CA GLU A 35 -25.78 2.00 23.15
C GLU A 35 -25.20 0.62 22.79
N ASP A 36 -24.45 0.52 21.70
CA ASP A 36 -23.85 -0.71 21.19
C ASP A 36 -22.36 -0.85 21.57
N GLU A 37 -21.76 0.13 22.25
CA GLU A 37 -20.33 0.17 22.60
C GLU A 37 -19.82 -1.15 23.19
N HIS A 38 -20.57 -1.75 24.11
CA HIS A 38 -20.18 -2.96 24.82
C HIS A 38 -20.80 -4.26 24.26
N LYS A 39 -21.41 -4.22 23.07
CA LYS A 39 -22.03 -5.42 22.45
C LYS A 39 -21.04 -6.28 21.67
N PHE A 40 -19.80 -5.83 21.50
CA PHE A 40 -18.76 -6.55 20.78
C PHE A 40 -17.95 -7.46 21.70
N GLU A 41 -17.36 -8.51 21.12
CA GLU A 41 -16.48 -9.45 21.85
C GLU A 41 -15.08 -8.85 22.12
N PHE A 42 -14.86 -7.61 21.68
CA PHE A 42 -13.66 -6.81 21.84
C PHE A 42 -14.04 -5.38 22.21
N ASP A 43 -13.11 -4.64 22.78
CA ASP A 43 -13.30 -3.22 23.10
C ASP A 43 -13.11 -2.37 21.84
N ILE A 44 -14.09 -1.53 21.49
CA ILE A 44 -13.98 -0.65 20.31
C ILE A 44 -12.98 0.50 20.53
N LEU A 45 -12.55 0.73 21.78
CA LEU A 45 -11.49 1.68 22.13
C LEU A 45 -10.10 1.04 22.09
N ASP A 46 -9.99 -0.28 21.83
CA ASP A 46 -8.71 -0.97 21.70
C ASP A 46 -8.18 -0.84 20.26
N PRO A 47 -7.12 -0.05 20.02
CA PRO A 47 -6.57 0.16 18.67
C PRO A 47 -5.89 -1.08 18.09
N THR A 48 -5.74 -2.16 18.87
CA THR A 48 -5.27 -3.45 18.36
C THR A 48 -6.42 -4.30 17.79
N LYS A 49 -7.65 -3.77 17.81
CA LYS A 49 -8.85 -4.44 17.34
C LYS A 49 -9.41 -3.74 16.10
N LEU A 50 -9.59 -4.49 15.02
CA LEU A 50 -10.43 -4.10 13.88
C LEU A 50 -11.91 -4.42 14.18
N ILE A 51 -12.82 -3.71 13.54
CA ILE A 51 -14.24 -4.05 13.52
C ILE A 51 -14.50 -4.82 12.22
N PRO A 52 -14.81 -6.14 12.26
CA PRO A 52 -15.10 -6.90 11.05
C PRO A 52 -16.28 -6.32 10.28
N GLU A 53 -16.16 -6.23 8.96
CA GLU A 53 -17.21 -5.68 8.08
C GLU A 53 -18.49 -6.53 8.10
N GLU A 54 -18.38 -7.81 8.49
CA GLU A 54 -19.52 -8.70 8.70
C GLU A 54 -20.36 -8.34 9.93
N LEU A 55 -19.79 -7.59 10.88
CA LEU A 55 -20.51 -7.08 12.06
C LEU A 55 -21.03 -5.67 11.81
N VAL A 56 -20.17 -4.79 11.27
CA VAL A 56 -20.52 -3.41 10.98
C VAL A 56 -20.06 -3.09 9.56
N PRO A 57 -20.96 -3.02 8.58
CA PRO A 57 -20.58 -2.74 7.20
C PRO A 57 -20.06 -1.31 7.04
N ILE A 58 -19.18 -1.11 6.06
CA ILE A 58 -18.70 0.22 5.68
C ILE A 58 -19.82 0.99 4.98
N THR A 59 -20.11 2.19 5.46
CA THR A 59 -21.01 3.15 4.82
C THR A 59 -20.19 4.13 3.98
N PRO A 60 -20.30 4.11 2.63
CA PRO A 60 -19.57 5.04 1.78
C PRO A 60 -20.13 6.46 1.91
N LEU A 61 -19.24 7.45 2.03
CA LEU A 61 -19.59 8.86 2.22
C LEU A 61 -19.07 9.78 1.11
N GLY A 62 -18.00 9.41 0.40
CA GLY A 62 -17.45 10.26 -0.64
C GLY A 62 -16.23 9.70 -1.33
N LYS A 63 -15.65 10.46 -2.27
CA LYS A 63 -14.47 10.07 -3.04
C LYS A 63 -13.39 11.15 -2.99
N MET A 64 -12.16 10.73 -2.72
CA MET A 64 -10.96 11.57 -2.83
C MET A 64 -10.21 11.21 -4.12
N VAL A 65 -9.78 12.22 -4.87
CA VAL A 65 -8.99 12.08 -6.10
C VAL A 65 -7.74 12.94 -5.98
N LEU A 66 -6.56 12.34 -6.14
CA LEU A 66 -5.30 13.08 -6.20
C LEU A 66 -4.96 13.37 -7.66
N ASN A 67 -5.03 14.64 -8.06
CA ASN A 67 -4.95 15.06 -9.45
C ASN A 67 -3.83 16.06 -9.76
N ARG A 68 -2.97 16.36 -8.79
CA ARG A 68 -1.85 17.29 -8.98
C ARG A 68 -0.69 16.97 -8.04
N ASN A 69 0.52 16.97 -8.59
CA ASN A 69 1.77 16.85 -7.83
C ASN A 69 2.17 18.21 -7.21
N PRO A 70 2.96 18.21 -6.12
CA PRO A 70 3.51 19.45 -5.57
C PRO A 70 4.47 20.11 -6.57
N ASP A 71 4.52 21.44 -6.58
CA ASP A 71 5.48 22.21 -7.38
C ASP A 71 6.88 22.16 -6.73
N ASN A 72 6.94 22.10 -5.38
CA ASN A 72 8.19 21.96 -4.63
C ASN A 72 8.03 20.97 -3.45
N PHE A 73 8.75 19.84 -3.53
CA PHE A 73 8.68 18.77 -2.53
C PHE A 73 8.97 19.27 -1.11
N PHE A 74 9.97 20.12 -0.90
CA PHE A 74 10.29 20.59 0.45
C PHE A 74 9.23 21.56 0.98
N ALA A 75 8.79 22.49 0.15
CA ALA A 75 7.79 23.51 0.51
C ALA A 75 6.43 22.90 0.88
N GLU A 76 6.04 21.83 0.20
CA GLU A 76 4.70 21.25 0.29
C GLU A 76 4.70 19.89 1.00
N THR A 77 5.57 18.95 0.62
CA THR A 77 5.56 17.60 1.20
C THR A 77 6.38 17.49 2.48
N GLU A 78 7.57 18.10 2.54
CA GLU A 78 8.40 18.00 3.74
C GLU A 78 7.86 18.88 4.88
N GLN A 79 7.32 20.05 4.56
CA GLN A 79 6.83 21.01 5.56
C GLN A 79 5.35 20.88 5.93
N VAL A 80 4.58 19.99 5.28
CA VAL A 80 3.20 19.74 5.72
C VAL A 80 3.17 19.15 7.13
N ALA A 81 2.19 19.58 7.94
CA ALA A 81 1.98 19.12 9.31
C ALA A 81 0.55 18.59 9.47
N PHE A 82 0.42 17.27 9.59
CA PHE A 82 -0.83 16.61 9.98
C PHE A 82 -0.87 16.42 11.50
N CYS A 83 -2.07 16.43 12.08
CA CYS A 83 -2.29 16.10 13.49
C CYS A 83 -3.71 15.54 13.64
N PRO A 84 -3.91 14.38 14.29
CA PRO A 84 -5.26 13.84 14.51
C PRO A 84 -6.10 14.73 15.43
N GLY A 85 -5.49 15.63 16.20
CA GLY A 85 -6.19 16.63 17.00
C GLY A 85 -6.79 17.79 16.20
N HIS A 86 -6.48 17.91 14.89
CA HIS A 86 -7.07 18.92 14.01
C HIS A 86 -8.44 18.46 13.47
N ILE A 87 -9.40 18.29 14.37
CA ILE A 87 -10.80 17.99 14.03
C ILE A 87 -11.62 19.27 13.79
N VAL A 88 -12.85 19.10 13.33
CA VAL A 88 -13.82 20.18 13.09
C VAL A 88 -15.13 19.87 13.83
N PRO A 89 -15.97 20.88 14.15
CA PRO A 89 -17.28 20.64 14.76
C PRO A 89 -18.08 19.57 14.00
N GLY A 90 -18.66 18.63 14.74
CA GLY A 90 -19.34 17.44 14.21
C GLY A 90 -18.52 16.13 14.32
N ILE A 91 -17.25 16.23 14.72
CA ILE A 91 -16.39 15.09 15.07
C ILE A 91 -15.85 15.35 16.48
N ASP A 92 -15.67 14.29 17.27
CA ASP A 92 -14.99 14.35 18.57
C ASP A 92 -14.15 13.09 18.79
N PHE A 93 -13.43 13.05 19.91
CA PHE A 93 -12.52 11.96 20.26
C PHE A 93 -13.20 10.89 21.12
N SER A 94 -12.63 9.68 21.10
CA SER A 94 -12.95 8.61 22.04
C SER A 94 -11.84 8.44 23.09
N ASN A 95 -12.08 7.58 24.08
CA ASN A 95 -11.12 7.25 25.13
C ASN A 95 -10.09 6.16 24.72
N ASP A 96 -9.85 5.96 23.42
CA ASP A 96 -8.73 5.14 22.94
C ASP A 96 -7.40 5.69 23.53
N PRO A 97 -6.70 4.93 24.40
CA PRO A 97 -5.53 5.43 25.12
C PRO A 97 -4.33 5.72 24.20
N LEU A 98 -4.29 5.15 22.99
CA LEU A 98 -3.27 5.48 21.98
C LEU A 98 -3.61 6.79 21.28
N LEU A 99 -4.88 6.99 20.88
CA LEU A 99 -5.34 8.26 20.30
C LEU A 99 -5.09 9.43 21.26
N GLN A 100 -5.46 9.28 22.54
CA GLN A 100 -5.29 10.31 23.55
C GLN A 100 -3.83 10.79 23.66
N GLY A 101 -2.86 9.88 23.62
CA GLY A 101 -1.43 10.23 23.58
C GLY A 101 -1.00 10.94 22.29
N ARG A 102 -1.60 10.57 21.15
CA ARG A 102 -1.31 11.20 19.84
C ARG A 102 -1.82 12.64 19.77
N LEU A 103 -2.91 13.00 20.45
CA LEU A 103 -3.42 14.38 20.47
C LEU A 103 -2.37 15.38 20.99
N PHE A 104 -1.54 14.95 21.95
CA PHE A 104 -0.41 15.72 22.43
C PHE A 104 0.75 15.77 21.42
N SER A 105 1.19 14.60 20.95
CA SER A 105 2.49 14.43 20.28
C SER A 105 2.63 15.21 18.97
N TYR A 106 1.56 15.25 18.14
CA TYR A 106 1.69 15.78 16.79
C TYR A 106 1.87 17.30 16.75
N THR A 107 1.32 18.04 17.72
CA THR A 107 1.58 19.48 17.87
C THR A 107 2.97 19.72 18.44
N ASP A 108 3.35 18.97 19.47
CA ASP A 108 4.66 19.07 20.14
C ASP A 108 5.82 18.88 19.15
N THR A 109 5.78 17.82 18.35
CA THR A 109 6.88 17.52 17.40
C THR A 109 7.07 18.60 16.33
N GLN A 110 6.07 19.41 16.01
CA GLN A 110 6.23 20.46 15.00
C GLN A 110 7.06 21.63 15.49
N ILE A 111 7.14 21.84 16.81
CA ILE A 111 7.90 22.95 17.38
C ILE A 111 9.37 22.84 16.97
N SER A 112 9.96 21.65 17.07
CA SER A 112 11.34 21.42 16.63
C SER A 112 11.43 21.22 15.11
N ARG A 113 10.58 20.37 14.54
CA ARG A 113 10.64 19.98 13.12
C ARG A 113 10.45 21.17 12.17
N LEU A 114 9.52 22.06 12.49
CA LEU A 114 9.16 23.22 11.67
C LEU A 114 9.61 24.56 12.29
N GLY A 115 10.47 24.51 13.31
CA GLY A 115 11.20 25.67 13.80
C GLY A 115 10.39 26.66 14.64
N GLY A 116 9.24 26.27 15.19
CA GLY A 116 8.49 27.07 16.15
C GLY A 116 6.97 26.85 16.08
N PRO A 117 6.19 27.60 16.89
CA PRO A 117 4.73 27.44 16.98
C PRO A 117 3.97 28.04 15.79
N ASN A 118 4.64 28.83 14.93
CA ASN A 118 4.03 29.45 13.75
C ASN A 118 3.99 28.53 12.51
N PHE A 119 4.16 27.21 12.67
CA PHE A 119 4.17 26.27 11.54
C PHE A 119 2.87 26.25 10.72
N HIS A 120 1.75 26.68 11.32
CA HIS A 120 0.46 26.87 10.65
C HIS A 120 0.46 28.01 9.62
N GLU A 121 1.45 28.91 9.66
CA GLU A 121 1.61 29.99 8.69
C GLU A 121 2.40 29.58 7.43
N ILE A 122 3.05 28.41 7.45
CA ILE A 122 3.70 27.84 6.26
C ILE A 122 2.61 27.58 5.20
N PRO A 123 2.80 27.97 3.92
CA PRO A 123 1.73 27.98 2.92
C PRO A 123 0.88 26.71 2.82
N ILE A 124 1.50 25.53 2.84
CA ILE A 124 0.77 24.24 2.71
C ILE A 124 -0.09 23.91 3.94
N ASN A 125 0.21 24.47 5.11
CA ASN A 125 -0.50 24.22 6.38
C ASN A 125 -1.60 25.24 6.67
N ARG A 126 -1.67 26.32 5.88
CA ARG A 126 -2.60 27.41 6.15
C ARG A 126 -4.05 26.97 5.90
N PRO A 127 -4.97 27.26 6.83
CA PRO A 127 -6.38 27.03 6.56
C PRO A 127 -6.83 27.94 5.41
N VAL A 128 -7.76 27.43 4.60
CA VAL A 128 -8.46 28.24 3.58
C VAL A 128 -9.53 29.13 4.20
N ALA A 129 -10.03 28.77 5.39
CA ALA A 129 -10.99 29.53 6.17
C ALA A 129 -10.30 30.61 7.04
N PRO A 130 -11.02 31.66 7.47
CA PRO A 130 -10.49 32.67 8.38
C PRO A 130 -10.03 32.08 9.72
N PHE A 131 -8.92 32.58 10.26
CA PHE A 131 -8.40 32.20 11.58
C PHE A 131 -7.92 33.45 12.33
N HIS A 132 -8.66 33.87 13.37
CA HIS A 132 -8.32 35.03 14.18
C HIS A 132 -8.34 34.64 15.66
N ASN A 133 -7.26 34.92 16.38
CA ASN A 133 -7.13 34.62 17.79
C ASN A 133 -6.18 35.64 18.46
N ASN A 134 -5.90 35.42 19.74
CA ASN A 134 -5.05 36.29 20.56
C ASN A 134 -3.58 35.86 20.64
N GLN A 135 -3.16 34.79 19.94
CA GLN A 135 -1.76 34.37 19.90
C GLN A 135 -0.91 35.38 19.08
N ARG A 136 0.34 35.63 19.51
CA ARG A 136 1.27 36.61 18.92
C ARG A 136 2.71 36.07 18.92
N ASP A 137 3.58 36.80 18.22
CA ASP A 137 5.04 36.67 18.26
C ASP A 137 5.61 35.30 17.80
N ALA A 138 6.73 34.90 18.41
CA ALA A 138 7.52 33.71 18.15
C ALA A 138 8.24 33.67 16.79
N GLN A 139 9.04 32.61 16.59
CA GLN A 139 9.91 32.43 15.44
C GLN A 139 9.11 32.48 14.12
N HIS A 140 9.66 33.20 13.12
CA HIS A 140 9.11 33.31 11.77
C HIS A 140 7.64 33.77 11.68
N ARG A 141 7.20 34.63 12.61
CA ARG A 141 5.87 35.24 12.54
C ARG A 141 5.69 36.02 11.24
N SER A 142 4.78 35.56 10.40
CA SER A 142 4.45 36.11 9.08
C SER A 142 3.19 36.99 9.13
N THR A 143 2.18 36.61 9.91
CA THR A 143 0.96 37.40 10.04
C THR A 143 1.18 38.60 10.96
N ILE A 144 1.00 39.80 10.40
CA ILE A 144 0.91 41.05 11.18
C ILE A 144 -0.54 41.19 11.66
N ASN A 145 -0.81 40.80 12.91
CA ASN A 145 -2.14 40.94 13.51
C ASN A 145 -2.54 42.41 13.60
N LYS A 146 -3.76 42.73 13.16
CA LYS A 146 -4.37 44.04 13.32
C LYS A 146 -5.10 44.13 14.67
N GLY A 147 -5.22 45.34 15.21
CA GLY A 147 -5.86 45.58 16.51
C GLY A 147 -4.84 45.98 17.58
N ARG A 148 -5.36 46.41 18.73
CA ARG A 148 -4.61 46.84 19.92
C ARG A 148 -4.62 45.79 21.03
N ALA A 149 -5.53 44.80 20.98
CA ALA A 149 -5.65 43.73 21.95
C ALA A 149 -4.91 42.45 21.51
N SER A 150 -4.34 41.77 22.51
CA SER A 150 -3.76 40.42 22.41
C SER A 150 -4.27 39.53 23.55
N TYR A 151 -5.42 39.87 24.12
CA TYR A 151 -6.04 39.20 25.26
C TYR A 151 -7.57 39.29 25.16
N GLU A 152 -8.24 38.40 25.87
CA GLU A 152 -9.70 38.34 25.99
C GLU A 152 -10.04 38.02 27.47
N PRO A 153 -11.08 38.63 28.06
CA PRO A 153 -11.94 39.68 27.49
C PRO A 153 -11.20 41.03 27.36
N ASN A 154 -11.53 41.84 26.33
CA ASN A 154 -10.96 43.18 26.15
C ASN A 154 -12.01 44.22 25.73
N SER A 155 -11.85 45.48 26.12
CA SER A 155 -12.72 46.59 25.71
C SER A 155 -12.12 47.46 24.60
N ILE A 156 -10.79 47.47 24.46
CA ILE A 156 -10.05 48.36 23.55
C ILE A 156 -10.27 48.05 22.07
N ASP A 157 -10.66 46.81 21.75
CA ASP A 157 -11.09 46.36 20.41
C ASP A 157 -12.50 45.73 20.46
N ALA A 158 -13.36 46.20 21.37
CA ALA A 158 -14.75 45.73 21.51
C ALA A 158 -14.91 44.19 21.68
N GLY A 159 -13.90 43.55 22.28
CA GLY A 159 -13.89 42.12 22.56
C GLY A 159 -13.60 41.23 21.36
N TRP A 160 -13.18 41.77 20.22
CA TRP A 160 -12.79 40.95 19.07
C TRP A 160 -11.35 40.40 19.18
N PRO A 161 -11.07 39.21 18.62
CA PRO A 161 -12.02 38.24 18.08
C PRO A 161 -12.87 37.59 19.20
N LYS A 162 -14.14 37.25 18.90
CA LYS A 162 -15.11 36.73 19.88
C LYS A 162 -15.27 35.22 19.80
N GLU A 163 -15.62 34.63 20.94
CA GLU A 163 -16.13 33.26 21.00
C GLU A 163 -17.42 33.12 20.18
N THR A 164 -17.63 31.94 19.59
CA THR A 164 -18.84 31.59 18.85
C THR A 164 -19.58 30.51 19.62
N PRO A 165 -20.86 30.72 20.00
CA PRO A 165 -21.64 29.67 20.66
C PRO A 165 -21.75 28.40 19.79
N PRO A 166 -21.89 27.22 20.41
CA PRO A 166 -22.19 25.99 19.68
C PRO A 166 -23.53 26.12 18.94
N ALA A 167 -23.58 25.58 17.72
CA ALA A 167 -24.77 25.62 16.87
C ALA A 167 -24.71 24.49 15.83
N ALA A 168 -25.87 24.16 15.25
CA ALA A 168 -25.97 23.13 14.20
C ALA A 168 -25.19 23.48 12.92
N HIS A 169 -25.02 24.77 12.64
CA HIS A 169 -24.26 25.30 11.50
C HIS A 169 -23.44 26.50 11.98
N ASP A 170 -22.19 26.62 11.50
CA ASP A 170 -21.27 27.72 11.81
C ASP A 170 -21.05 27.98 13.32
N GLY A 171 -21.19 26.93 14.15
CA GLY A 171 -21.01 26.99 15.59
C GLY A 171 -19.57 26.83 16.06
N GLY A 172 -19.30 27.25 17.31
CA GLY A 172 -18.05 26.92 17.99
C GLY A 172 -17.92 25.43 18.30
N PHE A 173 -16.68 24.94 18.43
CA PHE A 173 -16.41 23.58 18.87
C PHE A 173 -16.78 23.43 20.36
N GLU A 174 -17.54 22.37 20.67
CA GLU A 174 -17.85 21.94 22.03
C GLU A 174 -17.67 20.42 22.07
N SER A 175 -16.94 19.93 23.07
CA SER A 175 -16.78 18.49 23.27
C SER A 175 -18.08 17.85 23.73
N TYR A 176 -18.36 16.65 23.24
CA TYR A 176 -19.46 15.83 23.73
C TYR A 176 -19.31 15.63 25.24
N PRO A 177 -20.37 15.89 26.05
CA PRO A 177 -20.30 15.78 27.50
C PRO A 177 -20.36 14.32 27.97
N GLU A 178 -19.37 13.52 27.56
CA GLU A 178 -19.23 12.12 27.94
C GLU A 178 -19.24 11.96 29.48
N ARG A 179 -19.97 10.96 29.97
CA ARG A 179 -20.03 10.67 31.39
C ARG A 179 -18.74 9.99 31.86
N ILE A 180 -17.90 10.72 32.59
CA ILE A 180 -16.70 10.16 33.23
C ILE A 180 -17.00 9.79 34.68
N ASP A 181 -17.01 8.48 34.99
CA ASP A 181 -17.04 7.94 36.35
C ASP A 181 -15.80 7.07 36.59
N ALA A 182 -14.74 7.68 37.12
CA ALA A 182 -13.41 7.08 37.11
C ALA A 182 -12.51 7.48 38.30
N ASN A 183 -11.49 6.66 38.55
CA ASN A 183 -10.38 6.94 39.45
C ASN A 183 -9.10 7.29 38.65
N LYS A 184 -8.23 8.12 39.23
CA LYS A 184 -6.91 8.40 38.64
C LYS A 184 -5.97 7.21 38.81
N ILE A 185 -5.76 6.46 37.74
CA ILE A 185 -4.94 5.23 37.72
C ILE A 185 -3.98 5.20 36.53
N ARG A 186 -2.97 4.33 36.58
CA ARG A 186 -2.15 3.93 35.43
C ARG A 186 -2.27 2.42 35.26
N GLN A 187 -3.29 2.00 34.52
CA GLN A 187 -3.62 0.60 34.34
C GLN A 187 -4.17 0.38 32.93
N ARG A 188 -3.85 -0.78 32.33
CA ARG A 188 -4.49 -1.20 31.08
C ARG A 188 -5.86 -1.81 31.40
N SER A 189 -6.88 -1.46 30.64
CA SER A 189 -8.18 -2.11 30.77
C SER A 189 -8.07 -3.61 30.56
N GLU A 190 -8.78 -4.39 31.37
CA GLU A 190 -8.86 -5.85 31.19
C GLU A 190 -9.51 -6.23 29.85
N SER A 191 -10.38 -5.38 29.31
CA SER A 191 -11.00 -5.58 27.99
C SER A 191 -9.98 -5.63 26.83
N PHE A 192 -8.76 -5.12 27.03
CA PHE A 192 -7.67 -5.11 26.04
C PHE A 192 -6.76 -6.36 26.14
N SER A 193 -7.08 -7.31 27.03
CA SER A 193 -6.25 -8.50 27.31
C SER A 193 -6.31 -9.61 26.26
N ASP A 194 -7.08 -9.42 25.19
CA ASP A 194 -7.14 -10.35 24.06
C ASP A 194 -6.11 -10.01 23.00
N HIS A 195 -5.12 -10.88 22.83
CA HIS A 195 -3.99 -10.64 21.93
C HIS A 195 -3.98 -11.55 20.70
N PHE A 196 -4.87 -12.55 20.62
CA PHE A 196 -4.75 -13.62 19.63
C PHE A 196 -5.99 -13.83 18.77
N SER A 197 -7.18 -13.47 19.25
CA SER A 197 -8.43 -13.75 18.52
C SER A 197 -8.44 -13.12 17.13
N GLN A 198 -8.06 -11.84 17.01
CA GLN A 198 -8.07 -11.14 15.74
C GLN A 198 -6.88 -11.47 14.83
N ALA A 199 -5.72 -11.78 15.40
CA ALA A 199 -4.61 -12.31 14.61
C ALA A 199 -4.99 -13.65 13.96
N ARG A 200 -5.75 -14.49 14.69
CA ARG A 200 -6.30 -15.75 14.17
C ARG A 200 -7.38 -15.50 13.12
N LEU A 201 -8.31 -14.57 13.37
CA LEU A 201 -9.31 -14.15 12.39
C LEU A 201 -8.63 -13.73 11.09
N PHE A 202 -7.63 -12.86 11.17
CA PHE A 202 -6.86 -12.40 10.00
C PHE A 202 -6.22 -13.57 9.25
N PHE A 203 -5.39 -14.38 9.93
CA PHE A 203 -4.70 -15.50 9.28
C PHE A 203 -5.67 -16.51 8.65
N ARG A 204 -6.78 -16.84 9.32
CA ARG A 204 -7.81 -17.76 8.80
C ARG A 204 -8.64 -17.17 7.66
N SER A 205 -8.64 -15.85 7.49
CA SER A 205 -9.34 -15.16 6.40
C SER A 205 -8.53 -15.10 5.11
N MET A 206 -7.22 -15.27 5.20
CA MET A 206 -6.31 -15.27 4.06
C MET A 206 -6.58 -16.43 3.10
N SER A 207 -6.39 -16.18 1.81
CA SER A 207 -6.28 -17.23 0.81
C SER A 207 -5.02 -18.08 1.03
N LYS A 208 -4.93 -19.23 0.36
CA LYS A 208 -3.81 -20.16 0.54
C LYS A 208 -2.44 -19.51 0.30
N HIS A 209 -2.28 -18.74 -0.79
CA HIS A 209 -0.99 -18.12 -1.12
C HIS A 209 -0.64 -16.98 -0.15
N GLU A 210 -1.64 -16.22 0.33
CA GLU A 210 -1.42 -15.22 1.38
C GLU A 210 -0.96 -15.86 2.70
N GLN A 211 -1.54 -17.01 3.09
CA GLN A 211 -1.06 -17.77 4.26
C GLN A 211 0.39 -18.25 4.08
N GLU A 212 0.72 -18.78 2.91
CA GLU A 212 2.10 -19.18 2.57
C GLU A 212 3.08 -18.00 2.66
N HIS A 213 2.70 -16.82 2.17
CA HIS A 213 3.51 -15.61 2.28
C HIS A 213 3.69 -15.14 3.73
N ILE A 214 2.66 -15.22 4.57
CA ILE A 214 2.76 -14.89 5.99
C ILE A 214 3.73 -15.85 6.69
N ILE A 215 3.60 -17.15 6.45
CA ILE A 215 4.52 -18.17 6.98
C ILE A 215 5.95 -17.88 6.53
N ALA A 216 6.16 -17.58 5.24
CA ALA A 216 7.46 -17.26 4.68
C ALA A 216 8.05 -15.98 5.30
N ALA A 217 7.23 -14.94 5.51
CA ALA A 217 7.65 -13.69 6.14
C ALA A 217 8.13 -13.89 7.58
N TYR A 218 7.34 -14.60 8.41
CA TYR A 218 7.78 -14.96 9.76
C TYR A 218 9.08 -15.76 9.74
N SER A 219 9.18 -16.75 8.86
CA SER A 219 10.37 -17.60 8.74
C SER A 219 11.61 -16.79 8.32
N PHE A 220 11.44 -15.88 7.36
CA PHE A 220 12.50 -15.03 6.84
C PHE A 220 13.00 -14.03 7.90
N GLU A 221 12.10 -13.35 8.60
CA GLU A 221 12.48 -12.38 9.63
C GLU A 221 13.08 -13.07 10.86
N LEU A 222 12.44 -14.12 11.37
CA LEU A 222 12.98 -14.87 12.52
C LEU A 222 14.28 -15.60 12.18
N GLY A 223 14.49 -16.00 10.92
CA GLY A 223 15.73 -16.61 10.45
C GLY A 223 16.95 -15.70 10.62
N LYS A 224 16.75 -14.36 10.63
CA LYS A 224 17.80 -13.36 10.88
C LYS A 224 18.05 -13.10 12.37
N VAL A 225 17.20 -13.59 13.27
CA VAL A 225 17.33 -13.34 14.71
C VAL A 225 18.34 -14.31 15.31
N GLU A 226 19.55 -13.88 15.65
CA GLU A 226 20.62 -14.80 16.11
C GLU A 226 20.27 -15.61 17.38
N ARG A 227 19.53 -15.00 18.31
CA ARG A 227 19.20 -15.63 19.60
C ARG A 227 18.04 -16.61 19.44
N VAL A 228 18.36 -17.90 19.37
CA VAL A 228 17.38 -19.00 19.26
C VAL A 228 16.22 -18.90 20.27
N PRO A 229 16.43 -18.58 21.56
CA PRO A 229 15.32 -18.45 22.50
C PRO A 229 14.26 -17.40 22.13
N ILE A 230 14.63 -16.37 21.34
CA ILE A 230 13.66 -15.40 20.83
C ILE A 230 12.76 -16.03 19.77
N ARG A 231 13.35 -16.84 18.87
CA ARG A 231 12.60 -17.58 17.85
C ARG A 231 11.64 -18.58 18.50
N GLU A 232 12.13 -19.32 19.50
CA GLU A 232 11.33 -20.28 20.27
C GLU A 232 10.15 -19.61 20.96
N ARG A 233 10.35 -18.47 21.62
CA ARG A 233 9.26 -17.69 22.24
C ARG A 233 8.23 -17.24 21.20
N GLN A 234 8.67 -16.70 20.07
CA GLN A 234 7.74 -16.27 19.03
C GLN A 234 6.89 -17.45 18.53
N VAL A 235 7.50 -18.61 18.27
CA VAL A 235 6.77 -19.80 17.81
C VAL A 235 5.83 -20.34 18.90
N ASN A 236 6.33 -20.57 20.11
CA ASN A 236 5.63 -21.32 21.16
C ASN A 236 4.67 -20.47 21.99
N GLU A 237 4.98 -19.20 22.22
CA GLU A 237 4.21 -18.33 23.11
C GLU A 237 3.33 -17.33 22.34
N ILE A 238 3.60 -17.10 21.05
CA ILE A 238 2.82 -16.16 20.22
C ILE A 238 2.09 -16.91 19.09
N LEU A 239 2.82 -17.50 18.14
CA LEU A 239 2.20 -18.10 16.94
C LEU A 239 1.30 -19.30 17.29
N ALA A 240 1.71 -20.14 18.25
CA ALA A 240 0.90 -21.27 18.70
C ALA A 240 -0.44 -20.87 19.33
N ASN A 241 -0.52 -19.64 19.87
CA ASN A 241 -1.77 -19.07 20.36
C ASN A 241 -2.62 -18.48 19.23
N ILE A 242 -2.03 -18.14 18.07
CA ILE A 242 -2.75 -17.65 16.90
C ILE A 242 -3.33 -18.84 16.14
N ASP A 243 -2.47 -19.70 15.59
CA ASP A 243 -2.87 -20.88 14.82
C ASP A 243 -1.73 -21.93 14.82
N LEU A 244 -2.07 -23.19 15.10
CA LEU A 244 -1.08 -24.26 15.23
C LEU A 244 -0.41 -24.63 13.91
N GLU A 245 -1.11 -24.49 12.77
CA GLU A 245 -0.51 -24.78 11.47
C GLU A 245 0.52 -23.70 11.09
N LEU A 246 0.19 -22.43 11.33
CA LEU A 246 1.13 -21.31 11.20
C LEU A 246 2.38 -21.56 12.05
N ALA A 247 2.20 -21.86 13.33
CA ALA A 247 3.30 -22.09 14.26
C ALA A 247 4.18 -23.29 13.86
N ARG A 248 3.56 -24.43 13.51
CA ARG A 248 4.24 -25.64 13.06
C ARG A 248 5.10 -25.36 11.83
N ARG A 249 4.54 -24.69 10.82
CA ARG A 249 5.25 -24.43 9.57
C ARG A 249 6.39 -23.43 9.71
N VAL A 250 6.22 -22.41 10.55
CA VAL A 250 7.33 -21.50 10.89
C VAL A 250 8.40 -22.23 11.68
N ALA A 251 8.03 -23.08 12.63
CA ALA A 251 8.99 -23.90 13.40
C ALA A 251 9.84 -24.79 12.48
N GLU A 252 9.21 -25.49 11.54
CA GLU A 252 9.89 -26.34 10.56
C GLU A 252 10.91 -25.57 9.72
N ASN A 253 10.53 -24.38 9.22
CA ASN A 253 11.44 -23.55 8.44
C ASN A 253 12.63 -23.01 9.25
N LEU A 254 12.47 -22.89 10.57
CA LEU A 254 13.51 -22.42 11.49
C LEU A 254 14.32 -23.56 12.12
N GLY A 255 13.97 -24.82 11.85
CA GLY A 255 14.59 -25.99 12.47
C GLY A 255 14.25 -26.16 13.97
N LEU A 256 13.07 -25.68 14.39
CA LEU A 256 12.58 -25.75 15.77
C LEU A 256 11.54 -26.88 15.94
N PRO A 257 11.38 -27.43 17.15
CA PRO A 257 10.27 -28.35 17.44
C PRO A 257 8.91 -27.66 17.24
N ALA A 258 7.99 -28.35 16.56
CA ALA A 258 6.64 -27.83 16.38
C ALA A 258 5.83 -27.87 17.70
N PRO A 259 5.17 -26.77 18.08
CA PRO A 259 4.29 -26.75 19.24
C PRO A 259 3.04 -27.61 18.99
N LYS A 260 2.55 -28.28 20.05
CA LYS A 260 1.34 -29.13 20.00
C LYS A 260 0.08 -28.43 20.48
N SER A 261 0.23 -27.33 21.21
CA SER A 261 -0.85 -26.53 21.77
C SER A 261 -0.37 -25.11 22.01
N GLY A 262 -1.30 -24.15 22.07
CA GLY A 262 -1.02 -22.81 22.58
C GLY A 262 -0.80 -22.80 24.10
N THR A 263 -0.31 -21.69 24.63
CA THR A 263 -0.15 -21.43 26.06
C THR A 263 -1.40 -20.80 26.69
N GLN A 264 -2.37 -20.35 25.89
CA GLN A 264 -3.61 -19.74 26.36
C GLN A 264 -4.84 -20.42 25.76
N ALA A 265 -5.97 -20.35 26.47
CA ALA A 265 -7.23 -20.88 25.96
C ALA A 265 -7.71 -20.05 24.76
N GLU A 266 -8.14 -20.73 23.69
CA GLU A 266 -8.70 -20.06 22.52
C GLU A 266 -10.02 -19.36 22.89
N ARG A 267 -10.04 -18.02 22.75
CA ARG A 267 -11.28 -17.25 22.84
C ARG A 267 -12.15 -17.53 21.62
N LYS A 268 -13.41 -17.91 21.86
CA LYS A 268 -14.40 -18.07 20.80
C LYS A 268 -14.83 -16.69 20.31
N THR A 269 -14.94 -16.55 18.99
CA THR A 269 -15.43 -15.35 18.32
C THR A 269 -16.62 -15.70 17.44
N SER A 270 -17.57 -14.77 17.36
CA SER A 270 -18.74 -14.80 16.47
C SER A 270 -18.35 -14.82 14.99
N VAL A 271 -17.29 -14.08 14.63
CA VAL A 271 -16.70 -14.09 13.28
C VAL A 271 -15.46 -14.97 13.27
N SER A 272 -15.49 -16.03 12.45
CA SER A 272 -14.37 -16.96 12.31
C SER A 272 -13.52 -16.72 11.06
N ARG A 273 -14.07 -16.03 10.06
CA ARG A 273 -13.42 -15.58 8.82
C ARG A 273 -14.08 -14.30 8.33
N SER A 274 -13.30 -13.42 7.72
CA SER A 274 -13.75 -12.17 7.11
C SER A 274 -13.12 -12.03 5.71
N PRO A 275 -13.84 -12.35 4.62
CA PRO A 275 -13.32 -12.27 3.27
C PRO A 275 -12.74 -10.90 2.89
N ALA A 276 -13.24 -9.82 3.49
CA ALA A 276 -12.77 -8.44 3.26
C ALA A 276 -11.30 -8.23 3.67
N LEU A 277 -10.78 -9.03 4.60
CA LEU A 277 -9.38 -8.92 5.04
C LEU A 277 -8.37 -9.43 4.00
N SER A 278 -8.79 -10.31 3.08
CA SER A 278 -7.91 -10.91 2.06
C SER A 278 -7.81 -10.00 0.84
N GLN A 279 -6.58 -9.62 0.47
CA GLN A 279 -6.31 -8.82 -0.72
C GLN A 279 -6.65 -9.58 -2.00
N ALA A 280 -6.59 -10.92 -1.98
CA ALA A 280 -7.00 -11.75 -3.11
C ALA A 280 -8.48 -11.55 -3.50
N ASN A 281 -9.33 -11.09 -2.56
CA ASN A 281 -10.73 -10.78 -2.82
C ASN A 281 -10.97 -9.33 -3.27
N LEU A 282 -9.92 -8.49 -3.30
CA LEU A 282 -10.00 -7.06 -3.61
C LEU A 282 -9.41 -6.72 -4.99
N LEU A 283 -9.24 -7.72 -5.86
CA LEU A 283 -8.70 -7.52 -7.21
C LEU A 283 -9.69 -6.69 -8.06
N PRO A 284 -9.22 -5.66 -8.79
CA PRO A 284 -10.10 -4.77 -9.55
C PRO A 284 -10.67 -5.39 -10.83
N GLY A 285 -10.24 -6.62 -11.19
CA GLY A 285 -10.71 -7.34 -12.38
C GLY A 285 -10.30 -6.70 -13.72
N ASN A 286 -9.43 -5.69 -13.71
CA ASN A 286 -8.95 -4.98 -14.90
C ASN A 286 -7.44 -4.71 -14.80
N ILE A 287 -6.87 -4.16 -15.87
CA ILE A 287 -5.42 -3.89 -15.98
C ILE A 287 -5.08 -2.41 -16.06
N LYS A 288 -6.04 -1.52 -15.75
CA LYS A 288 -5.80 -0.07 -15.79
C LYS A 288 -4.59 0.28 -14.93
N THR A 289 -3.79 1.23 -15.42
CA THR A 289 -2.53 1.73 -14.85
C THR A 289 -1.36 0.74 -14.76
N ARG A 290 -1.59 -0.56 -15.01
CA ARG A 290 -0.53 -1.59 -14.99
C ARG A 290 0.53 -1.32 -16.05
N LYS A 291 1.79 -1.63 -15.74
CA LYS A 291 2.95 -1.42 -16.61
C LYS A 291 3.46 -2.75 -17.17
N VAL A 292 3.55 -2.85 -18.49
CA VAL A 292 4.07 -4.03 -19.22
C VAL A 292 5.41 -3.72 -19.87
N ALA A 293 6.43 -4.52 -19.56
CA ALA A 293 7.73 -4.47 -20.23
C ALA A 293 7.66 -5.18 -21.59
N ILE A 294 8.17 -4.55 -22.65
CA ILE A 294 8.33 -5.13 -23.97
C ILE A 294 9.82 -5.32 -24.22
N LEU A 295 10.30 -6.57 -24.29
CA LEU A 295 11.73 -6.83 -24.52
C LEU A 295 12.01 -6.96 -26.02
N ALA A 296 12.90 -6.13 -26.56
CA ALA A 296 13.20 -6.12 -27.98
C ALA A 296 14.70 -5.90 -28.25
N ALA A 297 15.19 -6.48 -29.34
CA ALA A 297 16.52 -6.21 -29.90
C ALA A 297 16.41 -5.86 -31.40
N ASN A 298 17.54 -5.65 -32.06
CA ASN A 298 17.55 -5.37 -33.50
C ASN A 298 16.95 -6.55 -34.31
N GLY A 299 16.12 -6.22 -35.29
CA GLY A 299 15.34 -7.16 -36.09
C GLY A 299 14.03 -7.62 -35.45
N VAL A 300 13.50 -6.86 -34.48
CA VAL A 300 12.20 -7.12 -33.84
C VAL A 300 11.02 -6.84 -34.78
N ASP A 301 9.91 -7.56 -34.61
CA ASP A 301 8.64 -7.26 -35.24
C ASP A 301 8.02 -5.97 -34.64
N GLY A 302 8.20 -4.86 -35.35
CA GLY A 302 7.65 -3.56 -34.97
C GLY A 302 6.12 -3.52 -34.99
N ALA A 303 5.47 -4.27 -35.88
CA ALA A 303 4.00 -4.28 -35.97
C ALA A 303 3.36 -4.97 -34.76
N ALA A 304 4.01 -6.00 -34.22
CA ALA A 304 3.59 -6.64 -32.97
C ALA A 304 3.72 -5.69 -31.76
N ILE A 305 4.77 -4.87 -31.71
CA ILE A 305 4.94 -3.85 -30.66
C ILE A 305 3.82 -2.81 -30.74
N ASP A 306 3.57 -2.26 -31.93
CA ASP A 306 2.53 -1.24 -32.13
C ASP A 306 1.12 -1.79 -31.81
N ALA A 307 0.86 -3.05 -32.19
CA ALA A 307 -0.39 -3.74 -31.88
C ALA A 307 -0.59 -3.91 -30.35
N LEU A 308 0.44 -4.33 -29.63
CA LEU A 308 0.37 -4.46 -28.17
C LEU A 308 0.19 -3.10 -27.49
N LYS A 309 0.98 -2.08 -27.87
CA LYS A 309 0.87 -0.72 -27.30
C LYS A 309 -0.55 -0.18 -27.47
N LYS A 310 -1.15 -0.35 -28.65
CA LYS A 310 -2.54 0.03 -28.91
C LYS A 310 -3.53 -0.77 -28.06
N ALA A 311 -3.33 -2.08 -27.93
CA ALA A 311 -4.20 -2.94 -27.13
C ALA A 311 -4.15 -2.59 -25.64
N LEU A 312 -2.97 -2.34 -25.07
CA LEU A 312 -2.80 -1.90 -23.69
C LEU A 312 -3.43 -0.52 -23.44
N ALA A 313 -3.22 0.43 -24.34
CA ALA A 313 -3.82 1.76 -24.23
C ALA A 313 -5.35 1.72 -24.22
N ASN A 314 -5.97 0.83 -24.99
CA ASN A 314 -7.43 0.63 -24.98
C ASN A 314 -7.96 0.12 -23.63
N GLU A 315 -7.14 -0.61 -22.87
CA GLU A 315 -7.46 -1.11 -21.53
C GLU A 315 -6.96 -0.17 -20.40
N GLY A 316 -6.38 0.99 -20.77
CA GLY A 316 -5.80 1.94 -19.83
C GLY A 316 -4.50 1.47 -19.16
N ALA A 317 -3.79 0.51 -19.76
CA ALA A 317 -2.49 0.01 -19.31
C ALA A 317 -1.33 0.64 -20.08
N HIS A 318 -0.14 0.60 -19.50
CA HIS A 318 1.07 1.24 -20.01
C HIS A 318 2.07 0.21 -20.53
N ALA A 319 2.80 0.58 -21.58
CA ALA A 319 3.85 -0.23 -22.17
C ALA A 319 5.19 0.51 -22.15
N LYS A 320 6.26 -0.18 -21.79
CA LYS A 320 7.64 0.33 -21.92
C LYS A 320 8.47 -0.60 -22.80
N LEU A 321 9.05 -0.05 -23.86
CA LEU A 321 9.95 -0.77 -24.76
C LEU A 321 11.36 -0.77 -24.18
N LEU A 322 11.90 -1.95 -23.90
CA LEU A 322 13.21 -2.14 -23.31
C LEU A 322 14.16 -2.80 -24.31
N GLY A 323 15.30 -2.15 -24.54
CA GLY A 323 16.38 -2.65 -25.39
C GLY A 323 17.53 -3.30 -24.60
N PRO A 324 18.51 -3.95 -25.27
CA PRO A 324 19.74 -4.37 -24.61
C PRO A 324 20.54 -3.18 -24.04
N THR A 325 20.41 -2.02 -24.69
CA THR A 325 20.94 -0.73 -24.24
C THR A 325 19.86 0.35 -24.38
N SER A 326 20.13 1.58 -23.96
CA SER A 326 19.22 2.73 -24.18
C SER A 326 19.24 3.25 -25.63
N ALA A 327 19.96 2.60 -26.54
CA ALA A 327 19.96 2.97 -27.94
C ALA A 327 18.66 2.49 -28.63
N PRO A 328 18.17 3.22 -29.66
CA PRO A 328 17.04 2.77 -30.46
C PRO A 328 17.27 1.38 -31.06
N VAL A 329 16.21 0.57 -31.14
CA VAL A 329 16.22 -0.73 -31.82
C VAL A 329 15.75 -0.59 -33.26
N LYS A 330 16.43 -1.25 -34.18
CA LYS A 330 16.00 -1.33 -35.59
C LYS A 330 15.02 -2.48 -35.75
N THR A 331 13.82 -2.24 -36.24
CA THR A 331 12.83 -3.28 -36.54
C THR A 331 13.22 -4.10 -37.76
N ALA A 332 12.55 -5.24 -37.97
CA ALA A 332 12.77 -6.12 -39.12
C ALA A 332 12.54 -5.42 -40.48
N ASP A 333 11.60 -4.47 -40.56
CA ASP A 333 11.33 -3.62 -41.73
C ASP A 333 12.27 -2.39 -41.82
N GLY A 334 13.19 -2.23 -40.88
CA GLY A 334 14.29 -1.27 -40.93
C GLY A 334 14.03 0.09 -40.26
N LYS A 335 12.86 0.30 -39.66
CA LYS A 335 12.53 1.50 -38.86
C LYS A 335 13.31 1.51 -37.55
N LEU A 336 13.74 2.69 -37.10
CA LEU A 336 14.32 2.88 -35.77
C LEU A 336 13.20 3.19 -34.77
N LEU A 337 13.14 2.43 -33.69
CA LEU A 337 12.24 2.66 -32.57
C LEU A 337 13.03 3.11 -31.34
N PRO A 338 12.74 4.28 -30.76
CA PRO A 338 13.34 4.65 -29.48
C PRO A 338 12.87 3.68 -28.40
N VAL A 339 13.81 3.25 -27.56
CA VAL A 339 13.50 2.46 -26.36
C VAL A 339 13.29 3.42 -25.18
N ASP A 340 12.45 3.01 -24.24
CA ASP A 340 12.21 3.76 -23.00
C ASP A 340 13.41 3.63 -22.04
N ALA A 341 14.06 2.46 -22.00
CA ALA A 341 15.26 2.20 -21.23
C ALA A 341 15.98 0.92 -21.71
N SER A 342 17.17 0.64 -21.15
CA SER A 342 17.75 -0.70 -21.22
C SER A 342 17.04 -1.66 -20.26
N MET A 343 17.07 -2.97 -20.55
CA MET A 343 16.57 -4.01 -19.65
C MET A 343 17.26 -4.01 -18.29
N GLU A 344 18.56 -3.67 -18.26
CA GLU A 344 19.33 -3.54 -17.03
C GLU A 344 18.90 -2.32 -16.20
N GLY A 345 18.56 -1.21 -16.86
CA GLY A 345 18.13 0.04 -16.22
C GLY A 345 16.72 -0.03 -15.63
N MET A 346 15.85 -0.88 -16.18
CA MET A 346 14.49 -1.08 -15.68
C MET A 346 14.19 -2.58 -15.52
N PRO A 347 14.61 -3.20 -14.40
CA PRO A 347 14.50 -4.65 -14.20
C PRO A 347 13.05 -5.12 -14.07
N SER A 348 12.83 -6.43 -14.19
CA SER A 348 11.49 -7.01 -14.25
C SER A 348 10.64 -6.62 -13.05
N VAL A 349 11.24 -6.50 -11.85
CA VAL A 349 10.57 -6.12 -10.60
C VAL A 349 9.80 -4.80 -10.66
N ALA A 350 10.11 -3.90 -11.61
CA ALA A 350 9.44 -2.61 -11.78
C ALA A 350 8.13 -2.68 -12.60
N PHE A 351 7.83 -3.83 -13.21
CA PHE A 351 6.69 -4.03 -14.11
C PHE A 351 5.69 -5.07 -13.57
N ASP A 352 4.46 -5.03 -14.05
CA ASP A 352 3.41 -6.00 -13.71
C ASP A 352 3.49 -7.25 -14.60
N ALA A 353 3.95 -7.12 -15.84
CA ALA A 353 4.04 -8.21 -16.81
C ALA A 353 5.12 -7.98 -17.88
N VAL A 354 5.43 -9.04 -18.63
CA VAL A 354 6.46 -9.02 -19.69
C VAL A 354 5.91 -9.56 -21.00
N TYR A 355 6.25 -8.89 -22.10
CA TYR A 355 5.92 -9.32 -23.45
C TYR A 355 7.18 -9.36 -24.32
N VAL A 356 7.35 -10.43 -25.09
CA VAL A 356 8.45 -10.59 -26.04
C VAL A 356 7.85 -10.78 -27.44
N PRO A 357 7.91 -9.78 -28.34
CA PRO A 357 7.49 -9.89 -29.73
C PRO A 357 8.40 -10.84 -30.53
N GLY A 358 7.91 -11.27 -31.68
CA GLY A 358 8.69 -12.03 -32.66
C GLY A 358 9.77 -11.22 -33.36
N GLY A 359 10.37 -11.80 -34.39
CA GLY A 359 11.52 -11.27 -35.11
C GLY A 359 12.77 -12.12 -34.83
N ALA A 360 13.06 -13.03 -35.75
CA ALA A 360 14.10 -14.06 -35.57
C ALA A 360 15.48 -13.49 -35.18
N ALA A 361 15.88 -12.34 -35.74
CA ALA A 361 17.13 -11.69 -35.38
C ALA A 361 17.12 -11.11 -33.95
N SER A 362 16.00 -10.51 -33.54
CA SER A 362 15.82 -10.03 -32.16
C SER A 362 15.90 -11.19 -31.17
N ILE A 363 15.15 -12.27 -31.42
CA ILE A 363 15.15 -13.42 -30.51
C ILE A 363 16.51 -14.12 -30.48
N LYS A 364 17.22 -14.19 -31.61
CA LYS A 364 18.60 -14.70 -31.62
C LYS A 364 19.49 -13.91 -30.65
N THR A 365 19.42 -12.58 -30.67
CA THR A 365 20.15 -11.74 -29.70
C THR A 365 19.70 -12.01 -28.27
N LEU A 366 18.39 -11.95 -28.00
CA LEU A 366 17.85 -12.12 -26.64
C LEU A 366 18.13 -13.51 -26.06
N SER A 367 18.16 -14.55 -26.89
CA SER A 367 18.42 -15.93 -26.47
C SER A 367 19.84 -16.17 -25.94
N THR A 368 20.75 -15.23 -26.21
CA THR A 368 22.15 -15.27 -25.74
C THR A 368 22.50 -14.13 -24.79
N ASP A 369 21.53 -13.26 -24.47
CA ASP A 369 21.72 -12.11 -23.60
C ASP A 369 21.35 -12.50 -22.16
N GLY A 370 22.36 -12.49 -21.27
CA GLY A 370 22.16 -12.90 -19.87
C GLY A 370 21.16 -12.03 -19.11
N VAL A 371 21.07 -10.74 -19.43
CA VAL A 371 20.11 -9.81 -18.80
C VAL A 371 18.70 -10.15 -19.27
N ALA A 372 18.49 -10.34 -20.57
CA ALA A 372 17.18 -10.70 -21.12
C ALA A 372 16.67 -12.05 -20.59
N LEU A 373 17.54 -13.06 -20.53
CA LEU A 373 17.18 -14.38 -20.00
C LEU A 373 16.84 -14.28 -18.50
N HIS A 374 17.66 -13.61 -17.70
CA HIS A 374 17.38 -13.38 -16.29
C HIS A 374 16.08 -12.59 -16.09
N TYR A 375 15.79 -11.60 -16.93
CA TYR A 375 14.55 -10.82 -16.88
C TYR A 375 13.30 -11.70 -16.91
N LEU A 376 13.28 -12.68 -17.82
CA LEU A 376 12.16 -13.61 -17.99
C LEU A 376 12.08 -14.61 -16.84
N LEU A 377 13.23 -15.14 -16.37
CA LEU A 377 13.25 -16.03 -15.20
C LEU A 377 12.80 -15.30 -13.93
N GLU A 378 13.25 -14.05 -13.72
CA GLU A 378 12.88 -13.21 -12.57
C GLU A 378 11.38 -12.87 -12.62
N ALA A 379 10.85 -12.49 -13.78
CA ALA A 379 9.42 -12.27 -13.97
C ALA A 379 8.59 -13.53 -13.69
N TYR A 380 9.06 -14.70 -14.16
CA TYR A 380 8.39 -15.98 -13.96
C TYR A 380 8.40 -16.37 -12.47
N LYS A 381 9.55 -16.22 -11.81
CA LYS A 381 9.74 -16.48 -10.37
C LYS A 381 8.86 -15.57 -9.51
N HIS A 382 8.68 -14.32 -9.91
CA HIS A 382 7.77 -13.37 -9.28
C HIS A 382 6.31 -13.49 -9.73
N LEU A 383 5.96 -14.60 -10.41
CA LEU A 383 4.60 -15.00 -10.76
C LEU A 383 3.89 -14.03 -11.72
N LYS A 384 4.65 -13.29 -12.54
CA LYS A 384 4.09 -12.30 -13.48
C LYS A 384 3.54 -12.98 -14.72
N ALA A 385 2.57 -12.33 -15.36
CA ALA A 385 2.17 -12.73 -16.70
C ALA A 385 3.33 -12.49 -17.69
N ILE A 386 3.59 -13.47 -18.57
CA ILE A 386 4.61 -13.42 -19.61
C ILE A 386 3.98 -13.90 -20.91
N ALA A 387 4.13 -13.13 -21.98
CA ALA A 387 3.70 -13.52 -23.31
C ALA A 387 4.88 -13.56 -24.29
N LEU A 388 5.09 -14.72 -24.91
CA LEU A 388 6.11 -14.97 -25.93
C LEU A 388 5.40 -15.12 -27.27
N HIS A 389 5.49 -14.11 -28.14
CA HIS A 389 4.79 -14.06 -29.41
C HIS A 389 5.68 -14.46 -30.59
N GLY A 390 5.13 -15.21 -31.55
CA GLY A 390 5.82 -15.59 -32.79
C GLY A 390 7.04 -16.47 -32.52
N GLU A 391 8.21 -16.03 -33.00
CA GLU A 391 9.49 -16.71 -32.79
C GLU A 391 9.96 -16.68 -31.33
N ALA A 392 9.45 -15.77 -30.49
CA ALA A 392 9.86 -15.67 -29.08
C ALA A 392 9.54 -16.95 -28.28
N ARG A 393 8.61 -17.79 -28.77
CA ARG A 393 8.27 -19.07 -28.14
C ARG A 393 9.47 -20.01 -27.98
N GLN A 394 10.48 -19.89 -28.84
CA GLN A 394 11.72 -20.68 -28.71
C GLN A 394 12.49 -20.39 -27.41
N LEU A 395 12.22 -19.25 -26.76
CA LEU A 395 12.82 -18.93 -25.45
C LEU A 395 12.32 -19.86 -24.34
N LEU A 396 11.19 -20.56 -24.50
CA LEU A 396 10.76 -21.57 -23.52
C LEU A 396 11.80 -22.67 -23.35
N ASP A 397 12.34 -23.17 -24.46
CA ASP A 397 13.32 -24.23 -24.46
C ASP A 397 14.66 -23.74 -23.88
N VAL A 398 15.05 -22.50 -24.23
CA VAL A 398 16.28 -21.85 -23.72
C VAL A 398 16.21 -21.62 -22.20
N LEU A 399 15.05 -21.23 -21.70
CA LEU A 399 14.82 -20.93 -20.28
C LEU A 399 14.44 -22.18 -19.47
N HIS A 400 14.23 -23.32 -20.11
CA HIS A 400 13.69 -24.55 -19.52
C HIS A 400 12.37 -24.32 -18.77
N LEU A 401 11.50 -23.49 -19.34
CA LEU A 401 10.19 -23.18 -18.77
C LEU A 401 9.06 -23.87 -19.55
N GLN A 402 7.99 -24.21 -18.86
CA GLN A 402 6.78 -24.75 -19.45
C GLN A 402 5.67 -23.72 -19.40
N ALA A 403 4.91 -23.59 -20.50
CA ALA A 403 3.73 -22.74 -20.56
C ALA A 403 2.72 -23.11 -19.46
N ASP A 404 2.04 -22.10 -18.94
CA ASP A 404 0.97 -22.22 -17.95
C ASP A 404 -0.09 -21.13 -18.21
N GLU A 405 -1.02 -20.96 -17.26
CA GLU A 405 -2.12 -19.99 -17.37
C GLU A 405 -1.67 -18.52 -17.52
N GLY A 406 -0.41 -18.19 -17.23
CA GLY A 406 0.14 -16.86 -17.46
C GLY A 406 1.54 -16.82 -18.05
N LEU A 407 2.08 -17.93 -18.56
CA LEU A 407 3.25 -17.98 -19.45
C LEU A 407 2.75 -18.47 -20.80
N LEU A 408 2.45 -17.53 -21.68
CA LEU A 408 1.69 -17.76 -22.90
C LEU A 408 2.61 -17.81 -24.12
N ALA A 409 2.54 -18.91 -24.86
CA ALA A 409 3.25 -19.10 -26.12
C ALA A 409 2.31 -18.81 -27.30
N ILE A 410 2.29 -17.57 -27.77
CA ILE A 410 1.33 -17.09 -28.78
C ILE A 410 1.91 -17.32 -30.18
N LYS A 411 1.28 -18.23 -30.95
CA LYS A 411 1.80 -18.67 -32.26
C LYS A 411 1.49 -17.68 -33.39
N ASP A 412 0.21 -17.40 -33.60
CA ASP A 412 -0.30 -16.51 -34.65
C ASP A 412 -1.48 -15.70 -34.09
N GLY A 413 -1.61 -14.43 -34.50
CA GLY A 413 -2.76 -13.58 -34.20
C GLY A 413 -2.56 -12.55 -33.08
N LYS A 414 -3.47 -11.57 -33.04
CA LYS A 414 -3.45 -10.43 -32.11
C LYS A 414 -4.17 -10.69 -30.79
N ASP A 415 -4.56 -11.93 -30.51
CA ASP A 415 -5.42 -12.20 -29.35
C ASP A 415 -4.61 -12.23 -28.05
N LEU A 416 -4.54 -11.05 -27.42
CA LEU A 416 -3.88 -10.79 -26.15
C LEU A 416 -4.83 -10.98 -24.95
N LYS A 417 -6.08 -11.45 -25.17
CA LYS A 417 -7.07 -11.58 -24.09
C LYS A 417 -6.60 -12.45 -22.95
N ALA A 418 -6.00 -13.61 -23.25
CA ALA A 418 -5.46 -14.50 -22.22
C ALA A 418 -4.33 -13.83 -21.42
N PHE A 419 -3.50 -13.02 -22.09
CA PHE A 419 -2.43 -12.26 -21.44
C PHE A 419 -2.99 -11.19 -20.51
N PHE A 420 -3.97 -10.41 -20.97
CA PHE A 420 -4.62 -9.38 -20.15
C PHE A 420 -5.43 -9.96 -19.00
N ALA A 421 -6.11 -11.10 -19.22
CA ALA A 421 -6.80 -11.83 -18.17
C ALA A 421 -5.81 -12.28 -17.07
N ALA A 422 -4.64 -12.80 -17.45
CA ALA A 422 -3.59 -13.17 -16.50
C ALA A 422 -3.05 -11.96 -15.72
N ILE A 423 -2.87 -10.79 -16.36
CA ILE A 423 -2.49 -9.54 -15.67
C ILE A 423 -3.60 -9.09 -14.70
N GLY A 424 -4.87 -9.23 -15.09
CA GLY A 424 -6.03 -8.87 -14.27
C GLY A 424 -6.15 -9.70 -12.98
N GLN A 425 -5.54 -10.89 -12.93
CA GLN A 425 -5.40 -11.71 -11.72
C GLN A 425 -4.25 -11.26 -10.80
N HIS A 426 -3.57 -10.16 -11.15
CA HIS A 426 -2.35 -9.62 -10.52
C HIS A 426 -1.11 -10.50 -10.65
N ARG A 427 -1.20 -11.79 -10.30
CA ARG A 427 -0.14 -12.80 -10.39
C ARG A 427 -0.70 -14.18 -10.69
N VAL A 428 0.18 -15.07 -11.16
CA VAL A 428 -0.10 -16.47 -11.48
C VAL A 428 0.16 -17.34 -10.25
N TRP A 429 -0.75 -17.33 -9.28
CA TRP A 429 -0.53 -17.98 -7.97
C TRP A 429 -0.30 -19.49 -8.07
N ALA A 430 -0.93 -20.18 -9.03
CA ALA A 430 -0.73 -21.61 -9.23
C ALA A 430 0.72 -21.98 -9.64
N ARG A 431 1.50 -21.00 -10.13
CA ARG A 431 2.90 -21.17 -10.50
C ARG A 431 3.84 -21.22 -9.30
N GLU A 432 3.44 -20.71 -8.14
CA GLU A 432 4.33 -20.53 -6.98
C GLU A 432 5.14 -21.79 -6.60
N PRO A 433 4.57 -23.02 -6.57
CA PRO A 433 5.36 -24.21 -6.29
C PRO A 433 6.47 -24.47 -7.32
N LYS A 434 6.21 -24.20 -8.60
CA LYS A 434 7.19 -24.36 -9.69
C LYS A 434 8.24 -23.25 -9.67
N ALA A 435 7.83 -22.02 -9.33
CA ALA A 435 8.69 -20.84 -9.29
C ALA A 435 9.86 -20.98 -8.29
N LYS A 436 9.68 -21.75 -7.20
CA LYS A 436 10.72 -21.99 -6.19
C LYS A 436 11.97 -22.68 -6.76
N ALA A 437 11.82 -23.48 -7.83
CA ALA A 437 12.93 -24.18 -8.47
C ALA A 437 13.70 -23.31 -9.48
N VAL A 438 13.24 -22.07 -9.74
CA VAL A 438 13.79 -21.21 -10.79
C VAL A 438 15.02 -20.46 -10.26
N PRO A 439 16.20 -20.61 -10.91
CA PRO A 439 17.43 -19.95 -10.50
C PRO A 439 17.50 -18.52 -11.04
N ALA A 440 16.61 -17.67 -10.56
CA ALA A 440 16.57 -16.23 -10.82
C ALA A 440 16.82 -15.43 -9.56
#